data_AF-A0A9D5THN9-F1
#
_entry.id   AF-A0A9D5THN9-F1
#
_cell.length_a   1.000
_cell.length_b   1.000
_cell.length_c   1.000
_cell.angle_alpha   90.00
_cell.angle_beta   90.00
_cell.angle_gamma   90.00
#
_symmetry.space_group_name_H-M   'P 1'
#
loop_
_entity.id
_entity.type
_entity.pdbx_description
1 polymer ?
#
loop_
_entity_poly.entity_id
_entity_poly.type
_entity_poly.pdbx_seq_one_letter_code
_entity_poly.pdbx_strand_id
1 'polypeptide(L)'
;MKQTGRPLKQWLCGGVLALLLMGAVGATSDGTRTTAPVAVVCSAQADSLIPLGRTVGIKLFSDGVLVVGLAEGEQVPARQMGLKTGDLITHINGTEVDTIEQVQALLADREAGALTLAVTRGDKQMELRSDTAPGEDGAVRLGAWIRDSMAGIGTMTFYNPQTDTFGALGHGINDVDTSRLMTMESGSIMHSTVTGVKKGQSGAPGQLSGSFDVQHDMGRLYANTRAGVYGTLTD
;
A
#
# COMPACT_ATOMS: atom_id res chain seq x y z
N MET A 1 -29.58 13.10 35.63
CA MET A 1 -29.12 14.50 35.79
C MET A 1 -27.72 14.62 35.21
N LYS A 2 -27.54 15.54 34.25
CA LYS A 2 -26.30 16.02 33.59
C LYS A 2 -25.48 14.94 32.84
N GLN A 3 -25.71 14.69 31.55
CA GLN A 3 -25.32 15.47 30.35
C GLN A 3 -23.90 16.04 30.37
N THR A 4 -23.04 15.52 29.50
CA THR A 4 -22.38 16.29 28.41
C THR A 4 -21.85 15.31 27.35
N GLY A 5 -22.54 15.24 26.21
CA GLY A 5 -21.98 14.72 24.95
C GLY A 5 -21.52 15.86 24.06
N ARG A 6 -20.57 15.59 23.15
CA ARG A 6 -20.28 16.43 21.98
C ARG A 6 -20.18 15.54 20.73
N PRO A 7 -20.87 15.87 19.62
CA PRO A 7 -21.03 14.97 18.49
C PRO A 7 -20.14 15.28 17.27
N LEU A 8 -19.98 14.23 16.46
CA LEU A 8 -19.83 14.14 15.00
C LEU A 8 -20.03 15.43 14.16
N LYS A 9 -19.08 15.70 13.25
CA LYS A 9 -19.26 16.45 11.99
C LYS A 9 -18.68 15.58 10.87
N GLN A 10 -19.47 14.87 10.06
CA GLN A 10 -20.25 15.34 8.90
C GLN A 10 -19.44 16.23 7.93
N TRP A 11 -18.88 15.62 6.90
CA TRP A 11 -18.61 16.25 5.60
C TRP A 11 -19.37 15.45 4.55
N LEU A 12 -20.56 15.96 4.20
CA LEU A 12 -21.37 15.49 3.08
C LEU A 12 -21.52 16.66 2.10
N CYS A 13 -21.36 16.31 0.83
CA CYS A 13 -21.49 17.12 -0.37
C CYS A 13 -22.57 18.20 -0.32
N GLY A 14 -22.20 19.40 -0.78
CA GLY A 14 -23.13 20.44 -1.18
C GLY A 14 -22.64 21.10 -2.46
N GLY A 15 -22.86 20.45 -3.61
CA GLY A 15 -22.71 21.09 -4.91
C GLY A 15 -23.75 22.21 -5.03
N VAL A 16 -23.29 23.44 -5.20
CA VAL A 16 -24.17 24.59 -5.43
C VAL A 16 -24.54 24.62 -6.90
N LEU A 17 -25.78 24.24 -7.18
CA LEU A 17 -26.46 24.46 -8.46
C LEU A 17 -26.80 25.96 -8.57
N ALA A 18 -26.10 26.70 -9.41
CA ALA A 18 -26.40 28.10 -9.69
C ALA A 18 -27.60 28.20 -10.63
N LEU A 19 -28.77 28.55 -10.08
CA LEU A 19 -29.97 28.89 -10.84
C LEU A 19 -29.85 30.34 -11.35
N LEU A 20 -29.72 30.51 -12.67
CA LEU A 20 -29.81 31.81 -13.35
C LEU A 20 -31.28 32.24 -13.44
N LEU A 21 -31.69 33.20 -12.62
CA LEU A 21 -32.95 33.92 -12.78
C LEU A 21 -32.68 35.25 -13.52
N MET A 22 -33.09 35.31 -14.79
CA MET A 22 -33.22 36.57 -15.51
C MET A 22 -34.41 37.35 -14.94
N GLY A 23 -34.14 38.49 -14.31
CA GLY A 23 -35.13 39.50 -13.96
C GLY A 23 -35.00 40.69 -14.92
N ALA A 24 -36.05 40.93 -15.71
CA ALA A 24 -36.14 42.03 -16.65
C ALA A 24 -36.43 43.38 -15.96
N VAL A 25 -35.77 44.42 -16.48
CA VAL A 25 -36.17 45.84 -16.65
C VAL A 25 -37.12 46.47 -15.62
N GLY A 26 -36.59 47.51 -14.97
CA GLY A 26 -37.37 48.60 -14.34
C GLY A 26 -36.45 49.74 -13.94
N ALA A 27 -36.38 50.78 -14.77
CA ALA A 27 -35.59 51.98 -14.51
C ALA A 27 -36.40 52.97 -13.65
N THR A 28 -35.89 53.33 -12.47
CA THR A 28 -36.13 54.64 -11.84
C THR A 28 -34.93 55.03 -10.98
N SER A 29 -34.56 56.29 -11.10
CA SER A 29 -33.46 56.98 -10.43
C SER A 29 -33.71 57.18 -8.94
N ASP A 30 -32.78 56.73 -8.08
CA ASP A 30 -32.42 57.51 -6.90
C ASP A 30 -31.02 57.14 -6.38
N GLY A 31 -30.31 58.14 -5.86
CA GLY A 31 -28.91 58.06 -5.46
C GLY A 31 -28.71 57.19 -4.23
N THR A 32 -28.01 56.07 -4.38
CA THR A 32 -27.38 55.36 -3.27
C THR A 32 -26.14 54.64 -3.79
N ARG A 33 -25.03 54.73 -3.04
CA ARG A 33 -23.73 54.12 -3.39
C ARG A 33 -23.92 52.63 -3.71
N THR A 34 -23.84 52.29 -4.98
CA THR A 34 -23.73 50.90 -5.43
C THR A 34 -22.40 50.35 -4.93
N THR A 35 -22.43 49.56 -3.85
CA THR A 35 -21.34 48.61 -3.57
C THR A 35 -21.34 47.63 -4.73
N ALA A 36 -20.34 47.75 -5.62
CA ALA A 36 -20.13 46.78 -6.68
C ALA A 36 -20.01 45.38 -6.08
N PRO A 37 -20.63 44.35 -6.68
CA PRO A 37 -20.40 42.97 -6.24
C PRO A 37 -18.92 42.67 -6.42
N VAL A 38 -18.24 42.36 -5.32
CA VAL A 38 -16.89 41.80 -5.35
C VAL A 38 -17.05 40.41 -5.96
N ALA A 39 -16.70 40.29 -7.24
CA ALA A 39 -16.57 38.99 -7.88
C ALA A 39 -15.49 38.22 -7.13
N VAL A 40 -15.90 37.22 -6.34
CA VAL A 40 -14.98 36.22 -5.83
C VAL A 40 -14.56 35.40 -7.03
N VAL A 41 -13.45 35.79 -7.65
CA VAL A 41 -12.76 34.97 -8.63
C VAL A 41 -12.16 33.82 -7.84
N CYS A 42 -12.87 32.69 -7.81
CA CYS A 42 -12.29 31.44 -7.36
C CYS A 42 -11.34 31.02 -8.48
N SER A 43 -10.07 31.41 -8.39
CA SER A 43 -9.03 30.86 -9.24
C SER A 43 -8.90 29.40 -8.87
N ALA A 44 -9.52 28.52 -9.67
CA ALA A 44 -9.13 27.12 -9.68
C ALA A 44 -7.71 27.09 -10.26
N GLN A 45 -6.71 27.16 -9.37
CA GLN A 45 -5.34 26.87 -9.76
C GLN A 45 -5.35 25.41 -10.18
N ALA A 46 -5.20 25.15 -11.47
CA ALA A 46 -5.12 23.79 -11.96
C ALA A 46 -3.88 23.16 -11.33
N ASP A 47 -4.08 22.06 -10.59
CA ASP A 47 -2.97 21.25 -10.10
C ASP A 47 -2.14 20.82 -11.31
N SER A 48 -0.93 21.35 -11.41
CA SER A 48 -0.05 21.08 -12.54
C SER A 48 0.73 19.79 -12.25
N LEU A 49 0.48 18.76 -13.05
CA LEU A 49 1.23 17.51 -13.01
C LEU A 49 2.25 17.49 -14.12
N ILE A 50 3.47 17.04 -13.80
CA ILE A 50 4.53 16.82 -14.77
C ILE A 50 4.44 15.36 -15.21
N PRO A 51 4.06 15.06 -16.47
CA PRO A 51 4.10 13.70 -16.98
C PRO A 51 5.55 13.25 -17.15
N LEU A 52 5.80 12.01 -16.76
CA LEU A 52 7.11 11.38 -16.76
C LEU A 52 7.01 10.00 -17.46
N GLY A 53 8.18 9.43 -17.73
CA GLY A 53 8.33 8.07 -18.25
C GLY A 53 9.64 7.47 -17.77
N ARG A 54 10.00 7.76 -16.52
CA ARG A 54 11.33 7.44 -15.96
C ARG A 54 11.27 6.14 -15.18
N THR A 55 12.23 5.25 -15.42
CA THR A 55 12.35 4.02 -14.67
C THR A 55 12.83 4.30 -13.25
N VAL A 56 12.21 3.63 -12.29
CA VAL A 56 12.52 3.75 -10.86
C VAL A 56 12.55 2.37 -10.23
N GLY A 57 13.41 2.20 -9.23
CA GLY A 57 13.37 1.05 -8.34
C GLY A 57 12.25 1.27 -7.34
N ILE A 58 11.45 0.23 -7.08
CA ILE A 58 10.39 0.28 -6.08
C ILE A 58 10.59 -0.92 -5.16
N LYS A 59 10.61 -0.67 -3.85
CA LYS A 59 10.69 -1.67 -2.80
C LYS A 59 9.49 -1.47 -1.87
N LEU A 60 8.80 -2.55 -1.57
CA LEU A 60 7.59 -2.57 -0.77
C LEU A 60 7.75 -3.61 0.34
N PHE A 61 7.33 -3.25 1.55
CA PHE A 61 7.25 -4.13 2.71
C PHE A 61 5.79 -4.31 3.09
N SER A 62 5.41 -5.55 3.39
CA SER A 62 4.05 -5.86 3.82
C SER A 62 3.83 -5.58 5.30
N ASP A 63 2.59 -5.25 5.61
CA ASP A 63 2.05 -5.19 6.97
C ASP A 63 1.77 -6.62 7.42
N GLY A 64 2.74 -7.25 8.06
CA GLY A 64 2.78 -8.69 8.25
C GLY A 64 3.59 -9.48 7.22
N VAL A 65 3.67 -10.79 7.45
CA VAL A 65 4.45 -11.74 6.68
C VAL A 65 3.55 -12.69 5.88
N LEU A 66 3.64 -12.66 4.55
CA LEU A 66 2.80 -13.44 3.64
C LEU A 66 3.29 -14.89 3.51
N VAL A 67 2.38 -15.84 3.64
CA VAL A 67 2.63 -17.27 3.38
C VAL A 67 2.52 -17.54 1.88
N VAL A 68 3.64 -17.84 1.23
CA VAL A 68 3.70 -18.15 -0.21
C VAL A 68 3.67 -19.65 -0.50
N GLY A 69 4.00 -20.49 0.48
CA GLY A 69 3.98 -21.94 0.32
C GLY A 69 4.06 -22.69 1.64
N LEU A 70 3.74 -23.98 1.63
CA LEU A 70 3.79 -24.85 2.80
C LEU A 70 4.55 -26.14 2.46
N ALA A 71 5.43 -26.57 3.37
CA ALA A 71 6.17 -27.82 3.24
C ALA A 71 5.20 -29.00 3.07
N GLU A 72 5.63 -30.02 2.33
CA GLU A 72 4.89 -31.27 2.20
C GLU A 72 5.16 -32.19 3.41
N GLY A 73 4.20 -33.06 3.72
CA GLY A 73 4.27 -33.98 4.85
C GLY A 73 3.17 -33.75 5.89
N GLU A 74 2.94 -34.78 6.71
CA GLU A 74 1.87 -34.83 7.72
C GLU A 74 2.31 -34.18 9.05
N GLN A 75 3.61 -34.13 9.30
CA GLN A 75 4.22 -33.52 10.50
C GLN A 75 4.73 -32.10 10.21
N VAL A 76 3.90 -31.26 9.61
CA VAL A 76 4.22 -29.85 9.32
C VAL A 76 3.32 -28.96 10.18
N PRO A 77 3.86 -28.23 11.18
CA PRO A 77 3.06 -27.42 12.10
C PRO A 77 2.12 -26.42 11.39
N ALA A 78 2.60 -25.77 10.32
CA ALA A 78 1.79 -24.86 9.51
C ALA A 78 0.52 -25.53 8.96
N ARG A 79 0.62 -26.78 8.49
CA ARG A 79 -0.54 -27.50 7.96
C ARG A 79 -1.47 -27.95 9.08
N GLN A 80 -0.90 -28.41 10.20
CA GLN A 80 -1.67 -28.87 11.36
C GLN A 80 -2.52 -27.76 11.98
N MET A 81 -2.00 -26.51 12.04
CA MET A 81 -2.78 -25.35 12.48
C MET A 81 -3.77 -24.82 11.42
N GLY A 82 -3.75 -25.35 10.19
CA GLY A 82 -4.63 -24.91 9.11
C GLY A 82 -4.19 -23.62 8.40
N LEU A 83 -2.90 -23.29 8.45
CA LEU A 83 -2.30 -22.22 7.65
C LEU A 83 -2.43 -22.56 6.15
N LYS A 84 -2.57 -21.55 5.32
CA LYS A 84 -2.72 -21.70 3.85
C LYS A 84 -1.88 -20.66 3.13
N THR A 85 -1.49 -20.98 1.89
CA THR A 85 -0.92 -19.99 0.99
C THR A 85 -1.89 -18.82 0.81
N GLY A 86 -1.37 -17.59 0.90
CA GLY A 86 -2.13 -16.36 0.89
C GLY A 86 -2.62 -15.88 2.26
N ASP A 87 -2.27 -16.57 3.34
CA ASP A 87 -2.41 -16.04 4.70
C ASP A 87 -1.32 -15.01 5.00
N LEU A 88 -1.71 -13.91 5.64
CA LEU A 88 -0.80 -12.87 6.11
C LEU A 88 -0.65 -13.02 7.62
N ILE A 89 0.50 -13.47 8.10
CA ILE A 89 0.80 -13.60 9.53
C ILE A 89 1.09 -12.21 10.06
N THR A 90 0.32 -11.76 11.04
CA THR A 90 0.49 -10.43 11.66
C THR A 90 1.07 -10.53 13.06
N HIS A 91 0.79 -11.62 13.78
CA HIS A 91 1.31 -11.84 15.12
C HIS A 91 1.70 -13.30 15.34
N ILE A 92 2.73 -13.49 16.16
CA ILE A 92 3.17 -14.79 16.67
C ILE A 92 3.17 -14.70 18.20
N ASN A 93 2.31 -15.49 18.84
CA ASN A 93 2.07 -15.50 20.29
C ASN A 93 1.76 -14.11 20.88
N GLY A 94 1.03 -13.29 20.13
CA GLY A 94 0.66 -11.93 20.53
C GLY A 94 1.73 -10.86 20.27
N THR A 95 2.92 -11.23 19.80
CA THR A 95 3.93 -10.29 19.32
C THR A 95 3.71 -10.01 17.84
N GLU A 96 3.60 -8.73 17.47
CA GLU A 96 3.49 -8.27 16.09
C GLU A 96 4.75 -8.65 15.28
N VAL A 97 4.55 -9.03 14.01
CA VAL A 97 5.63 -9.41 13.09
C VAL A 97 5.37 -8.84 11.71
N ASP A 98 6.39 -8.19 11.15
CA ASP A 98 6.38 -7.60 9.81
C ASP A 98 7.54 -8.11 8.95
N THR A 99 8.61 -8.63 9.55
CA THR A 99 9.78 -9.12 8.81
C THR A 99 10.07 -10.60 9.02
N ILE A 100 10.72 -11.21 8.04
CA ILE A 100 11.17 -12.61 8.12
C ILE A 100 12.11 -12.82 9.31
N GLU A 101 12.99 -11.85 9.60
CA GLU A 101 13.94 -11.92 10.71
C GLU A 101 13.22 -11.94 12.06
N GLN A 102 12.15 -11.15 12.22
CA GLN A 102 11.34 -11.17 13.44
C GLN A 102 10.66 -12.53 13.64
N VAL A 103 10.11 -13.11 12.57
CA VAL A 103 9.53 -14.46 12.61
C VAL A 103 10.58 -15.50 12.99
N GLN A 104 11.77 -15.44 12.40
CA GLN A 104 12.86 -16.36 12.72
C GLN A 104 13.31 -16.23 14.17
N ALA A 105 13.48 -15.01 14.68
CA ALA A 105 13.85 -14.78 16.08
C ALA A 105 12.81 -15.35 17.06
N LEU A 106 11.52 -15.10 16.81
CA LEU A 106 10.44 -15.61 17.66
C LEU A 106 10.28 -17.13 17.64
N LEU A 107 10.79 -17.80 16.61
CA LEU A 107 10.78 -19.27 16.52
C LEU A 107 12.09 -19.91 17.02
N ALA A 108 13.21 -19.19 16.94
CA ALA A 108 14.52 -19.67 17.42
C ALA A 108 14.56 -19.80 18.94
N ASP A 109 13.96 -18.85 19.66
CA ASP A 109 14.00 -18.79 21.13
C ASP A 109 12.93 -19.67 21.82
N ARG A 110 12.38 -20.67 21.12
CA ARG A 110 11.26 -21.49 21.62
C ARG A 110 11.63 -22.93 21.90
N GLU A 111 11.18 -23.39 23.07
CA GLU A 111 11.04 -24.80 23.39
C GLU A 111 9.76 -25.39 22.76
N ALA A 112 9.63 -26.71 22.83
CA ALA A 112 8.41 -27.41 22.42
C ALA A 112 7.19 -26.84 23.15
N GLY A 113 6.10 -26.60 22.42
CA GLY A 113 4.86 -26.10 23.02
C GLY A 113 3.91 -25.46 22.02
N ALA A 114 2.82 -24.92 22.57
CA ALA A 114 1.77 -24.27 21.81
C ALA A 114 2.32 -23.03 21.09
N LEU A 115 2.03 -22.94 19.79
CA LEU A 115 2.28 -21.79 18.94
C LEU A 115 0.93 -21.22 18.49
N THR A 116 0.75 -19.91 18.71
CA THR A 116 -0.43 -19.18 18.26
C THR A 116 -0.03 -18.19 17.16
N LEU A 117 -0.70 -18.22 16.02
CA LEU A 117 -0.55 -17.24 14.94
C LEU A 117 -1.83 -16.43 14.78
N ALA A 118 -1.73 -15.11 14.72
CA ALA A 118 -2.82 -14.27 14.21
C ALA A 118 -2.59 -14.06 12.71
N VAL A 119 -3.55 -14.47 11.90
CA VAL A 119 -3.45 -14.41 10.44
C VAL A 119 -4.64 -13.69 9.82
N THR A 120 -4.37 -12.95 8.75
CA THR A 120 -5.40 -12.34 7.90
C THR A 120 -5.53 -13.17 6.63
N ARG A 121 -6.71 -13.77 6.41
CA ARG A 121 -7.06 -14.52 5.20
C ARG A 121 -8.20 -13.83 4.47
N GLY A 122 -7.88 -13.18 3.35
CA GLY A 122 -8.85 -12.31 2.69
C GLY A 122 -9.01 -11.04 3.53
N ASP A 123 -10.23 -10.73 3.94
CA ASP A 123 -10.56 -9.63 4.84
C ASP A 123 -10.88 -10.12 6.27
N LYS A 124 -10.59 -11.39 6.56
CA LYS A 124 -10.90 -12.01 7.85
C LYS A 124 -9.64 -12.25 8.66
N GLN A 125 -9.61 -11.69 9.86
CA GLN A 125 -8.63 -12.04 10.87
C GLN A 125 -9.07 -13.32 11.58
N MET A 126 -8.12 -14.22 11.83
CA MET A 126 -8.33 -15.46 12.58
C MET A 126 -7.08 -15.84 13.34
N GLU A 127 -7.27 -16.65 14.36
CA GLU A 127 -6.19 -17.14 15.20
C GLU A 127 -6.04 -18.64 14.97
N LEU A 128 -4.82 -19.08 14.65
CA LEU A 128 -4.47 -20.47 14.40
C LEU A 128 -3.55 -20.96 15.52
N ARG A 129 -3.78 -22.18 15.99
CA ARG A 129 -3.00 -22.79 17.07
C ARG A 129 -2.55 -24.19 16.68
N SER A 130 -1.31 -24.52 16.99
CA SER A 130 -0.80 -25.89 16.96
C SER A 130 0.35 -26.02 17.94
N ASP A 131 0.54 -27.23 18.43
CA ASP A 131 1.77 -27.58 19.13
C ASP A 131 2.92 -27.69 18.12
N THR A 132 4.07 -27.21 18.53
CA THR A 132 5.32 -27.29 17.76
C THR A 132 6.37 -28.05 18.57
N ALA A 133 7.19 -28.83 17.86
CA ALA A 133 8.37 -29.44 18.44
C ALA A 133 9.62 -28.87 17.75
N PRO A 134 10.72 -28.66 18.49
CA PRO A 134 11.99 -28.26 17.91
C PRO A 134 12.53 -29.37 17.00
N GLY A 135 13.23 -28.96 15.94
CA GLY A 135 13.98 -29.87 15.08
C GLY A 135 15.21 -30.45 15.78
N GLU A 136 15.97 -31.28 15.08
CA GLU A 136 17.22 -31.88 15.58
C GLU A 136 18.27 -30.83 15.99
N ASP A 137 18.20 -29.63 15.38
CA ASP A 137 19.03 -28.47 15.67
C ASP A 137 18.49 -27.59 16.81
N GLY A 138 17.41 -28.00 17.48
CA GLY A 138 16.78 -27.26 18.57
C GLY A 138 15.88 -26.10 18.13
N ALA A 139 15.90 -25.73 16.85
CA ALA A 139 15.07 -24.64 16.32
C ALA A 139 13.67 -25.13 15.93
N VAL A 140 12.63 -24.36 16.28
CA VAL A 140 11.27 -24.62 15.82
C VAL A 140 11.10 -24.11 14.39
N ARG A 141 10.62 -24.96 13.50
CA ARG A 141 10.30 -24.59 12.11
C ARG A 141 8.81 -24.73 11.88
N LEU A 142 8.18 -23.66 11.39
CA LEU A 142 6.76 -23.66 11.03
C LEU A 142 6.49 -24.57 9.81
N GLY A 143 7.47 -24.69 8.91
CA GLY A 143 7.32 -25.41 7.64
C GLY A 143 6.50 -24.62 6.60
N ALA A 144 6.66 -23.29 6.60
CA ALA A 144 6.05 -22.38 5.65
C ALA A 144 7.14 -21.57 4.93
N TRP A 145 6.98 -21.36 3.63
CA TRP A 145 7.71 -20.34 2.90
C TRP A 145 6.97 -19.03 3.05
N ILE A 146 7.72 -18.02 3.48
CA ILE A 146 7.20 -16.71 3.85
C ILE A 146 7.88 -15.60 3.06
N ARG A 147 7.20 -14.46 2.92
CA ARG A 147 7.66 -13.27 2.21
C ARG A 147 7.17 -12.02 2.94
N ASP A 148 8.05 -11.07 3.17
CA ASP A 148 7.75 -9.78 3.81
C ASP A 148 7.92 -8.58 2.88
N SER A 149 8.56 -8.78 1.72
CA SER A 149 8.94 -7.67 0.85
C SER A 149 8.97 -8.06 -0.62
N MET A 150 8.81 -7.04 -1.48
CA MET A 150 8.96 -7.15 -2.93
C MET A 150 9.74 -5.95 -3.46
N ALA A 151 10.56 -6.20 -4.46
CA ALA A 151 11.25 -5.14 -5.18
C ALA A 151 11.19 -5.37 -6.69
N GLY A 152 11.15 -4.29 -7.45
CA GLY A 152 11.09 -4.34 -8.90
C GLY A 152 11.32 -2.99 -9.55
N ILE A 153 11.39 -3.01 -10.88
CA ILE A 153 11.52 -1.80 -11.69
C ILE A 153 10.11 -1.37 -12.11
N GLY A 154 9.75 -0.15 -11.74
CA GLY A 154 8.53 0.53 -12.16
C GLY A 154 8.84 1.69 -13.10
N THR A 155 7.77 2.33 -13.60
CA THR A 155 7.87 3.59 -14.34
C THR A 155 7.09 4.66 -13.60
N MET A 156 7.79 5.72 -13.19
CA MET A 156 7.14 6.91 -12.65
C MET A 156 6.41 7.64 -13.78
N THR A 157 5.09 7.76 -13.65
CA THR A 157 4.18 8.27 -14.67
C THR A 157 3.94 9.77 -14.52
N PHE A 158 3.86 10.27 -13.29
CA PHE A 158 3.75 11.70 -13.03
C PHE A 158 4.42 12.10 -11.73
N TYR A 159 4.70 13.39 -11.61
CA TYR A 159 5.13 14.05 -10.38
C TYR A 159 4.39 15.39 -10.21
N ASN A 160 4.00 15.70 -8.97
CA ASN A 160 3.40 16.96 -8.59
C ASN A 160 4.44 17.78 -7.79
N PRO A 161 4.98 18.88 -8.34
CA PRO A 161 5.98 19.71 -7.67
C PRO A 161 5.44 20.55 -6.50
N GLN A 162 4.12 20.64 -6.33
CA GLN A 162 3.52 21.40 -5.22
C GLN A 162 3.39 20.57 -3.94
N THR A 163 3.28 19.25 -4.09
CA THR A 163 3.05 18.31 -2.98
C THR A 163 4.16 17.26 -2.85
N ASP A 164 5.16 17.30 -3.72
CA ASP A 164 6.21 16.30 -3.88
C ASP A 164 5.71 14.88 -4.15
N THR A 165 4.44 14.73 -4.55
CA THR A 165 3.84 13.41 -4.76
C THR A 165 4.15 12.89 -6.15
N PHE A 166 4.45 11.61 -6.25
CA PHE A 166 4.56 10.91 -7.53
C PHE A 166 3.53 9.79 -7.64
N GLY A 167 3.26 9.39 -8.89
CA GLY A 167 2.49 8.19 -9.20
C GLY A 167 3.21 7.31 -10.21
N ALA A 168 3.36 6.04 -9.87
CA ALA A 168 3.71 4.97 -10.80
C ALA A 168 2.42 4.22 -11.16
N LEU A 169 1.74 4.70 -12.20
CA LEU A 169 0.42 4.23 -12.58
C LEU A 169 0.49 2.91 -13.37
N GLY A 170 -0.57 2.11 -13.27
CA GLY A 170 -0.66 0.83 -13.94
C GLY A 170 -1.36 -0.19 -13.05
N HIS A 171 -0.72 -1.35 -12.85
CA HIS A 171 -1.16 -2.29 -11.83
C HIS A 171 -0.47 -2.01 -10.50
N GLY A 172 -1.16 -2.32 -9.40
CA GLY A 172 -0.52 -2.37 -8.09
C GLY A 172 0.51 -3.49 -8.00
N ILE A 173 1.40 -3.40 -7.02
CA ILE A 173 2.34 -4.47 -6.73
C ILE A 173 1.55 -5.64 -6.15
N ASN A 174 1.45 -6.70 -6.96
CA ASN A 174 0.79 -7.93 -6.58
C ASN A 174 1.84 -8.95 -6.18
N ASP A 175 1.48 -9.81 -5.25
CA ASP A 175 2.27 -10.99 -4.94
C ASP A 175 2.26 -11.98 -6.10
N VAL A 176 3.45 -12.49 -6.42
CA VAL A 176 3.68 -13.31 -7.61
C VAL A 176 3.01 -14.68 -7.49
N ASP A 177 2.93 -15.22 -6.27
CA ASP A 177 2.41 -16.56 -5.99
C ASP A 177 0.89 -16.56 -5.82
N THR A 178 0.33 -15.51 -5.20
CA THR A 178 -1.11 -15.40 -4.91
C THR A 178 -1.86 -14.52 -5.91
N SER A 179 -1.16 -13.75 -6.74
CA SER A 179 -1.74 -12.75 -7.66
C SER A 179 -2.64 -11.71 -6.99
N ARG A 180 -2.45 -11.48 -5.68
CA ARG A 180 -3.23 -10.51 -4.90
C ARG A 180 -2.42 -9.25 -4.65
N LEU A 181 -3.11 -8.12 -4.52
CA LEU A 181 -2.47 -6.86 -4.15
C LEU A 181 -1.78 -7.03 -2.80
N MET A 182 -0.49 -6.72 -2.75
CA MET A 182 0.28 -6.79 -1.52
C MET A 182 -0.16 -5.67 -0.58
N THR A 183 -0.60 -6.04 0.63
CA THR A 183 -0.81 -5.08 1.72
C THR A 183 0.51 -4.38 2.00
N MET A 184 0.48 -3.07 2.21
CA MET A 184 1.69 -2.27 2.35
C MET A 184 1.71 -1.62 3.73
N GLU A 185 2.78 -1.88 4.48
CA GLU A 185 3.12 -1.10 5.67
C GLU A 185 3.97 0.10 5.26
N SER A 186 5.01 -0.18 4.46
CA SER A 186 5.97 0.81 4.02
C SER A 186 6.56 0.47 2.65
N GLY A 187 7.24 1.44 2.04
CA GLY A 187 8.00 1.22 0.83
C GLY A 187 8.90 2.39 0.52
N SER A 188 9.89 2.15 -0.33
CA SER A 188 10.80 3.18 -0.83
C SER A 188 10.87 3.19 -2.35
N ILE A 189 11.23 4.35 -2.89
CA ILE A 189 11.53 4.56 -4.30
C ILE A 189 13.01 4.89 -4.43
N MET A 190 13.66 4.30 -5.42
CA MET A 190 15.11 4.34 -5.59
C MET A 190 15.46 4.67 -7.04
N HIS A 191 16.68 5.15 -7.24
CA HIS A 191 17.22 5.27 -8.58
C HIS A 191 17.36 3.89 -9.23
N SER A 192 16.97 3.79 -10.51
CA SER A 192 17.20 2.60 -11.32
C SER A 192 17.99 2.91 -12.58
N THR A 193 18.78 1.93 -13.00
CA THR A 193 19.51 1.91 -14.26
C THR A 193 19.01 0.73 -15.09
N VAL A 194 18.47 0.99 -16.28
CA VAL A 194 18.07 -0.06 -17.22
C VAL A 194 19.32 -0.59 -17.92
N THR A 195 19.57 -1.87 -17.80
CA THR A 195 20.71 -2.57 -18.44
C THR A 195 20.29 -3.35 -19.67
N GLY A 196 19.01 -3.69 -19.81
CA GLY A 196 18.49 -4.46 -20.94
C GLY A 196 17.01 -4.27 -21.16
N VAL A 197 16.59 -4.40 -22.43
CA VAL A 197 15.19 -4.33 -22.84
C VAL A 197 14.89 -5.50 -23.76
N LYS A 198 13.97 -6.37 -23.34
CA LYS A 198 13.36 -7.39 -24.19
C LYS A 198 12.03 -6.85 -24.69
N LYS A 199 11.92 -6.60 -25.99
CA LYS A 199 10.68 -6.13 -26.61
C LYS A 199 9.58 -7.20 -26.49
N GLY A 200 8.39 -6.78 -26.09
CA GLY A 200 7.20 -7.64 -26.06
C GLY A 200 6.70 -7.98 -27.46
N GLN A 201 5.97 -9.08 -27.57
CA GLN A 201 5.33 -9.55 -28.80
C GLN A 201 3.88 -9.95 -28.50
N SER A 202 3.06 -10.14 -29.52
CA SER A 202 1.68 -10.57 -29.32
C SER A 202 1.64 -11.88 -28.52
N GLY A 203 0.93 -11.87 -27.40
CA GLY A 203 0.85 -13.01 -26.47
C GLY A 203 2.04 -13.17 -25.50
N ALA A 204 3.09 -12.36 -25.59
CA ALA A 204 4.26 -12.43 -24.71
C ALA A 204 4.71 -11.03 -24.25
N PRO A 205 4.55 -10.66 -22.97
CA PRO A 205 4.98 -9.36 -22.47
C PRO A 205 6.49 -9.17 -22.63
N GLY A 206 6.89 -7.92 -22.87
CA GLY A 206 8.29 -7.51 -22.84
C GLY A 206 8.84 -7.47 -21.42
N GLN A 207 10.12 -7.16 -21.28
CA GLN A 207 10.79 -7.04 -19.99
C GLN A 207 11.79 -5.90 -20.00
N LEU A 208 11.78 -5.11 -18.93
CA LEU A 208 12.87 -4.22 -18.57
C LEU A 208 13.75 -4.94 -17.54
N SER A 209 15.04 -4.98 -17.80
CA SER A 209 16.05 -5.51 -16.89
C SER A 209 16.98 -4.38 -16.50
N GLY A 210 17.37 -4.35 -15.24
CA GLY A 210 18.16 -3.27 -14.69
C GLY A 210 18.56 -3.55 -13.26
N SER A 211 19.25 -2.59 -12.66
CA SER A 211 19.56 -2.55 -11.24
C SER A 211 18.97 -1.29 -10.61
N PHE A 212 18.82 -1.31 -9.30
CA PHE A 212 18.44 -0.15 -8.51
C PHE A 212 19.37 -0.01 -7.31
N ASP A 213 19.60 1.22 -6.88
CA ASP A 213 20.46 1.51 -5.74
C ASP A 213 19.68 1.32 -4.44
N VAL A 214 19.99 0.25 -3.73
CA VAL A 214 19.35 -0.10 -2.45
C VAL A 214 19.85 0.72 -1.26
N GLN A 215 20.89 1.53 -1.44
CA GLN A 215 21.47 2.35 -0.36
C GLN A 215 20.91 3.78 -0.34
N HIS A 216 20.34 4.24 -1.45
CA HIS A 216 19.84 5.61 -1.61
C HIS A 216 18.36 5.63 -1.99
N ASP A 217 17.52 5.85 -0.99
CA ASP A 217 16.10 6.11 -1.18
C ASP A 217 15.87 7.55 -1.64
N MET A 218 15.13 7.74 -2.73
CA MET A 218 14.69 9.04 -3.23
C MET A 218 13.41 9.53 -2.54
N GLY A 219 12.74 8.66 -1.80
CA GLY A 219 11.44 8.95 -1.21
C GLY A 219 10.73 7.71 -0.66
N ARG A 220 9.49 7.92 -0.21
CA ARG A 220 8.67 6.90 0.46
C ARG A 220 7.38 6.64 -0.30
N LEU A 221 6.92 5.40 -0.24
CA LEU A 221 5.60 5.00 -0.73
C LEU A 221 4.60 5.06 0.42
N TYR A 222 3.39 5.55 0.13
CA TYR A 222 2.29 5.59 1.10
C TYR A 222 1.05 4.84 0.62
N ALA A 223 0.96 4.44 -0.66
CA ALA A 223 -0.15 3.63 -1.13
C ALA A 223 0.24 2.66 -2.26
N ASN A 224 -0.13 1.40 -2.09
CA ASN A 224 -0.20 0.40 -3.16
C ASN A 224 -1.68 0.15 -3.49
N THR A 225 -2.09 0.46 -4.72
CA THR A 225 -3.50 0.37 -5.14
C THR A 225 -3.63 -0.43 -6.44
N ARG A 226 -4.86 -0.83 -6.81
CA ARG A 226 -5.10 -1.50 -8.09
C ARG A 226 -4.72 -0.66 -9.32
N ALA A 227 -4.66 0.67 -9.19
CA ALA A 227 -4.33 1.60 -10.26
C ALA A 227 -2.84 2.00 -10.29
N GLY A 228 -2.02 1.41 -9.41
CA GLY A 228 -0.60 1.72 -9.29
C GLY A 228 -0.20 2.12 -7.88
N VAL A 229 1.02 2.64 -7.79
CA VAL A 229 1.70 2.95 -6.54
C VAL A 229 1.93 4.44 -6.42
N TYR A 230 1.75 4.97 -5.22
CA TYR A 230 1.89 6.39 -4.92
C TYR A 230 2.83 6.61 -3.75
N GLY A 231 3.55 7.73 -3.83
CA GLY A 231 4.53 8.11 -2.83
C GLY A 231 4.87 9.58 -2.87
N THR A 232 5.82 9.97 -2.04
CA THR A 232 6.40 11.32 -1.97
C THR A 232 7.90 11.23 -2.17
N LEU A 233 8.45 12.12 -3.00
CA LEU A 233 9.88 12.30 -3.13
C LEU A 233 10.39 13.20 -2.00
N THR A 234 11.62 12.95 -1.55
CA THR A 234 12.30 13.73 -0.52
C THR A 234 13.67 14.25 -0.96
N ASP A 235 14.09 13.86 -2.16
CA ASP A 235 15.34 14.26 -2.83
C ASP A 235 15.07 15.25 -3.97
#